data_AF-L1M9T9-F1
#
_entry.id   AF-L1M9T9-F1
#
_cell.length_a   1.000
_cell.length_b   1.000
_cell.length_c   1.000
_cell.angle_alpha   90.00
_cell.angle_beta   90.00
_cell.angle_gamma   90.00
#
_symmetry.space_group_name_H-M   'P 1'
#
loop_
_entity.id
_entity.type
_entity.pdbx_description
1 polymer ?
#
loop_
_entity_poly.entity_id
_entity_poly.type
_entity_poly.pdbx_seq_one_letter_code
_entity_poly.pdbx_strand_id
1 'polypeptide(L)'
;MNQTTILPDVVFETSWEVCNKVGGIYTVLSTRAKTLQQQLQDNLIFIGPDLGQGGKDNPLFIEDKKIHKDWKKSLQDSGLTIRIGRWDIPGQPLTVLVDFHPLFTQKDEIYGRAWELFQVDSLHAYGDYDEASMFSYAAGKVAEIITKQSFADKRVIYQAHEWMSGLGMLFLQHNCPEVRTIFTTHATSIGRSIAGTTNCSMPILKAITETRWRVNSPWKPSIVSKSKVLIAPTVSLPCLTSLTANVLNCSTNLLMWFFPMVLSLISCPRVQPSRANVAKLVSVSSKWRKP
;
A
#
# COMPACT_ATOMS: atom_id res chain seq x y z
N MET A 1 12.22 4.98 -31.63
CA MET A 1 10.84 5.20 -31.14
C MET A 1 10.93 6.18 -29.99
N ASN A 2 10.44 7.41 -30.16
CA ASN A 2 10.32 8.35 -29.04
C ASN A 2 9.26 7.78 -28.09
N GLN A 3 9.65 7.29 -26.92
CA GLN A 3 8.72 6.93 -25.87
C GLN A 3 8.11 8.23 -25.33
N THR A 4 6.93 8.59 -25.82
CA THR A 4 6.14 9.66 -25.22
C THR A 4 5.82 9.24 -23.79
N THR A 5 6.45 9.88 -22.81
CA THR A 5 6.25 9.56 -21.40
C THR A 5 4.90 10.13 -20.99
N ILE A 6 3.94 9.25 -20.77
CA ILE A 6 2.60 9.62 -20.34
C ILE A 6 2.62 9.75 -18.81
N LEU A 7 2.43 10.96 -18.30
CA LEU A 7 2.26 11.20 -16.87
C LEU A 7 0.82 10.89 -16.42
N PRO A 8 0.63 10.41 -15.19
CA PRO A 8 -0.70 10.33 -14.59
C PRO A 8 -1.30 11.72 -14.44
N ASP A 9 -2.62 11.80 -14.51
CA ASP A 9 -3.34 13.06 -14.30
C ASP A 9 -3.51 13.34 -12.79
N VAL A 10 -3.68 12.28 -11.97
CA VAL A 10 -3.82 12.35 -10.51
C VAL A 10 -3.07 11.20 -9.84
N VAL A 11 -2.43 11.48 -8.69
CA VAL A 11 -1.74 10.47 -7.88
C VAL A 11 -2.16 10.58 -6.42
N PHE A 12 -2.67 9.48 -5.88
CA PHE A 12 -2.87 9.28 -4.45
C PHE A 12 -1.66 8.55 -3.85
N GLU A 13 -0.84 9.20 -3.02
CA GLU A 13 0.19 8.51 -2.21
C GLU A 13 -0.36 8.21 -0.81
N THR A 14 -0.54 6.93 -0.50
CA THR A 14 -1.12 6.49 0.80
C THR A 14 -0.05 5.82 1.66
N SER A 15 0.03 6.27 2.92
CA SER A 15 0.89 5.65 3.94
C SER A 15 0.38 5.95 5.35
N TRP A 16 0.63 5.01 6.27
CA TRP A 16 0.44 5.22 7.70
C TRP A 16 1.29 6.39 8.24
N GLU A 17 2.40 6.72 7.57
CA GLU A 17 3.33 7.77 7.98
C GLU A 17 3.04 9.15 7.35
N VAL A 18 1.96 9.30 6.57
CA VAL A 18 1.52 10.64 6.12
C VAL A 18 1.02 11.44 7.33
N CYS A 19 1.60 12.62 7.56
CA CYS A 19 1.33 13.46 8.74
C CYS A 19 1.51 12.73 10.10
N ASN A 20 2.29 11.63 10.12
CA ASN A 20 2.51 10.81 11.30
C ASN A 20 3.94 10.27 11.30
N LYS A 21 4.84 10.93 12.04
CA LYS A 21 6.28 10.62 11.99
C LYS A 21 6.61 9.42 12.91
N VAL A 22 6.56 8.21 12.34
CA VAL A 22 6.87 6.96 13.05
C VAL A 22 8.25 6.42 12.68
N GLY A 23 8.64 6.46 11.41
CA GLY A 23 9.82 5.75 10.92
C GLY A 23 10.43 6.36 9.65
N GLY A 24 11.05 5.49 8.85
CA GLY A 24 11.79 5.89 7.66
C GLY A 24 10.89 6.27 6.47
N ILE A 25 9.65 5.78 6.42
CA ILE A 25 8.74 6.05 5.31
C ILE A 25 8.37 7.52 5.29
N TYR A 26 8.15 8.13 6.46
CA TYR A 26 7.95 9.57 6.60
C TYR A 26 9.01 10.35 5.83
N THR A 27 10.29 10.05 6.06
CA THR A 27 11.42 10.75 5.42
C THR A 27 11.42 10.54 3.91
N VAL A 28 11.13 9.33 3.43
CA VAL A 28 11.05 9.04 1.98
C VAL A 28 9.95 9.85 1.31
N LEU A 29 8.75 9.87 1.90
CA LEU A 29 7.61 10.61 1.37
C LEU A 29 7.83 12.12 1.47
N SER A 30 8.31 12.62 2.61
CA SER A 30 8.46 14.06 2.83
C SER A 30 9.53 14.68 1.95
N THR A 31 10.61 13.96 1.66
CA THR A 31 11.71 14.46 0.82
C THR A 31 11.35 14.47 -0.66
N ARG A 32 10.53 13.53 -1.12
CA ARG A 32 10.10 13.46 -2.53
C ARG A 32 8.88 14.31 -2.85
N ALA A 33 8.08 14.67 -1.83
CA ALA A 33 6.85 15.43 -1.98
C ALA A 33 7.08 16.73 -2.78
N LYS A 34 8.13 17.50 -2.45
CA LYS A 34 8.46 18.74 -3.16
C LYS A 34 8.67 18.52 -4.66
N THR A 35 9.41 17.49 -5.05
CA THR A 35 9.71 17.21 -6.46
C THR A 35 8.47 16.75 -7.22
N LEU A 36 7.66 15.87 -6.62
CA LEU A 36 6.42 15.40 -7.24
C LEU A 36 5.39 16.52 -7.37
N GLN A 37 5.30 17.40 -6.37
CA GLN A 37 4.38 18.53 -6.39
C GLN A 37 4.74 19.55 -7.48
N GLN A 38 6.02 19.74 -7.81
CA GLN A 38 6.41 20.60 -8.95
C GLN A 38 5.83 20.09 -10.29
N GLN A 39 5.57 18.78 -10.39
CA GLN A 39 5.03 18.15 -11.61
C GLN A 39 3.51 18.01 -11.58
N LEU A 40 2.94 17.63 -10.43
CA LEU A 40 1.53 17.25 -10.30
C LEU A 40 0.68 18.29 -9.54
N GLN A 41 1.30 19.25 -8.85
CA GLN A 41 0.64 20.30 -8.07
C GLN A 41 -0.40 19.69 -7.12
N ASP A 42 -1.64 20.20 -7.13
CA ASP A 42 -2.75 19.71 -6.29
C ASP A 42 -3.39 18.42 -6.81
N ASN A 43 -2.87 17.84 -7.90
CA ASN A 43 -3.21 16.48 -8.33
C ASN A 43 -2.33 15.41 -7.67
N LEU A 44 -1.36 15.80 -6.81
CA LEU A 44 -0.69 14.90 -5.89
C LEU A 44 -1.37 15.00 -4.51
N ILE A 45 -2.07 13.93 -4.13
CA ILE A 45 -2.89 13.88 -2.94
C ILE A 45 -2.31 12.83 -2.00
N PHE A 46 -1.92 13.23 -0.80
CA PHE A 46 -1.49 12.29 0.23
C PHE A 46 -2.70 11.83 1.07
N ILE A 47 -2.77 10.54 1.39
CA ILE A 47 -3.79 9.99 2.29
C ILE A 47 -3.11 9.38 3.51
N GLY A 48 -3.51 9.85 4.70
CA GLY A 48 -2.98 9.41 5.99
C GLY A 48 -4.07 9.14 7.02
N PRO A 49 -3.74 8.46 8.12
CA PRO A 49 -4.70 8.20 9.20
C PRO A 49 -4.96 9.46 10.02
N ASP A 50 -6.22 9.73 10.37
CA ASP A 50 -6.56 10.71 11.41
C ASP A 50 -6.51 10.03 12.77
N LEU A 51 -5.37 10.16 13.45
CA LEU A 51 -5.12 9.53 14.75
C LEU A 51 -5.59 10.37 15.94
N GLY A 52 -6.22 11.53 15.69
CA GLY A 52 -6.92 12.31 16.71
C GLY A 52 -6.09 12.73 17.94
N GLN A 53 -4.75 12.84 17.82
CA GLN A 53 -3.70 13.11 18.84
C GLN A 53 -4.15 13.48 20.27
N GLY A 54 -4.95 12.64 20.94
CA GLY A 54 -5.51 12.92 22.26
C GLY A 54 -6.26 14.26 22.38
N GLY A 55 -6.92 14.72 21.30
CA GLY A 55 -7.62 16.01 21.25
C GLY A 55 -6.73 17.23 20.99
N LYS A 56 -5.42 17.03 20.70
CA LYS A 56 -4.52 18.09 20.24
C LYS A 56 -4.49 18.17 18.71
N ASP A 57 -4.28 19.37 18.18
CA ASP A 57 -4.05 19.55 16.75
C ASP A 57 -2.74 18.89 16.33
N ASN A 58 -2.77 18.21 15.18
CA ASN A 58 -1.59 17.56 14.61
C ASN A 58 -0.61 18.62 14.09
N PRO A 59 0.59 18.77 14.67
CA PRO A 59 1.53 19.83 14.27
C PRO A 59 2.10 19.64 12.87
N LEU A 60 1.93 18.44 12.27
CA LEU A 60 2.38 18.12 10.91
C LEU A 60 1.31 18.39 9.85
N PHE A 61 0.15 18.91 10.23
CA PHE A 61 -0.99 19.08 9.34
C PHE A 61 -1.65 20.44 9.52
N ILE A 62 -1.77 21.16 8.40
CA ILE A 62 -2.42 22.47 8.34
C ILE A 62 -3.79 22.27 7.71
N GLU A 63 -4.83 22.19 8.53
CA GLU A 63 -6.20 21.98 8.04
C GLU A 63 -6.72 23.20 7.27
N ASP A 64 -7.35 22.97 6.12
CA ASP A 64 -8.08 23.98 5.37
C ASP A 64 -9.53 23.54 5.14
N LYS A 65 -10.44 24.13 5.92
CA LYS A 65 -11.87 23.82 5.90
C LYS A 65 -12.59 24.35 4.64
N LYS A 66 -11.92 25.14 3.79
CA LYS A 66 -12.50 25.70 2.57
C LYS A 66 -12.27 24.80 1.36
N ILE A 67 -11.22 23.99 1.37
CA ILE A 67 -10.84 23.11 0.25
C ILE A 67 -11.76 21.88 0.21
N HIS A 68 -12.21 21.51 -0.99
CA HIS A 68 -12.93 20.27 -1.29
C HIS A 68 -14.07 19.91 -0.31
N LYS A 69 -14.91 20.89 0.03
CA LYS A 69 -16.09 20.69 0.89
C LYS A 69 -17.04 19.63 0.36
N ASP A 70 -17.11 19.51 -0.95
CA ASP A 70 -17.88 18.50 -1.67
C ASP A 70 -17.34 17.09 -1.42
N TRP A 71 -16.01 16.88 -1.38
CA TRP A 71 -15.42 15.59 -1.03
C TRP A 71 -15.73 15.21 0.41
N LYS A 72 -15.60 16.18 1.33
CA LYS A 72 -15.91 15.97 2.75
C LYS A 72 -17.38 15.55 2.94
N LYS A 73 -18.29 16.18 2.22
CA LYS A 73 -19.72 15.84 2.26
C LYS A 73 -19.98 14.43 1.73
N SER A 74 -19.49 14.09 0.54
CA SER A 74 -19.70 12.76 -0.05
C SER A 74 -19.14 11.63 0.80
N LEU A 75 -17.98 11.85 1.43
CA LEU A 75 -17.40 10.87 2.35
C LEU A 75 -18.21 10.74 3.63
N GLN A 76 -18.70 11.86 4.18
CA GLN A 76 -19.58 11.85 5.34
C GLN A 76 -20.89 11.10 5.06
N ASP A 77 -21.48 11.30 3.88
CA ASP A 77 -22.68 10.57 3.43
C ASP A 77 -22.41 9.06 3.29
N SER A 78 -21.16 8.66 3.05
CA SER A 78 -20.72 7.26 3.03
C SER A 78 -20.33 6.69 4.41
N GLY A 79 -20.44 7.49 5.48
CA GLY A 79 -20.10 7.10 6.85
C GLY A 79 -18.63 7.28 7.23
N LEU A 80 -17.83 8.02 6.44
CA LEU A 80 -16.43 8.32 6.73
C LEU A 80 -16.22 9.81 6.98
N THR A 81 -15.48 10.14 8.03
CA THR A 81 -15.10 11.53 8.32
C THR A 81 -13.68 11.77 7.85
N ILE A 82 -13.46 12.92 7.18
CA ILE A 82 -12.13 13.34 6.74
C ILE A 82 -11.80 14.78 7.14
N ARG A 83 -10.50 15.05 7.24
CA ARG A 83 -9.91 16.39 7.33
C ARG A 83 -9.06 16.63 6.08
N ILE A 84 -9.20 17.79 5.47
CA ILE A 84 -8.49 18.18 4.25
C ILE A 84 -7.62 19.39 4.57
N GLY A 85 -6.40 19.41 4.05
CA GLY A 85 -5.44 20.44 4.35
C GLY A 85 -4.12 20.20 3.64
N ARG A 86 -3.04 20.71 4.21
CA ARG A 86 -1.67 20.56 3.70
C ARG A 86 -0.79 19.84 4.71
N TRP A 87 0.07 18.93 4.23
CA TRP A 87 1.12 18.38 5.07
C TRP A 87 2.21 19.43 5.29
N ASP A 88 2.54 19.74 6.54
CA ASP A 88 3.56 20.74 6.89
C ASP A 88 4.99 20.23 6.68
N ILE A 89 5.37 20.13 5.40
CA ILE A 89 6.68 19.72 4.90
C ILE A 89 7.02 20.58 3.66
N PRO A 90 8.28 20.59 3.19
CA PRO A 90 8.63 21.30 1.96
C PRO A 90 7.74 20.90 0.78
N GLY A 91 7.04 21.89 0.22
CA GLY A 91 6.04 21.74 -0.83
C GLY A 91 4.62 21.99 -0.33
N GLN A 92 4.27 21.59 0.89
CA GLN A 92 2.89 21.66 1.38
C GLN A 92 1.90 20.98 0.43
N PRO A 93 2.06 19.67 0.15
CA PRO A 93 1.16 18.94 -0.75
C PRO A 93 -0.25 18.84 -0.15
N LEU A 94 -1.25 18.64 -1.01
CA LEU A 94 -2.63 18.40 -0.60
C LEU A 94 -2.71 17.06 0.15
N THR A 95 -3.36 17.07 1.32
CA THR A 95 -3.44 15.89 2.19
C THR A 95 -4.85 15.70 2.73
N VAL A 96 -5.29 14.45 2.72
CA VAL A 96 -6.54 13.98 3.31
C VAL A 96 -6.21 13.06 4.48
N LEU A 97 -6.65 13.42 5.69
CA LEU A 97 -6.61 12.55 6.86
C LEU A 97 -7.98 11.91 7.05
N VAL A 98 -8.01 10.58 7.22
CA VAL A 98 -9.25 9.82 7.32
C VAL A 98 -9.42 9.21 8.71
N ASP A 99 -10.59 9.44 9.31
CA ASP A 99 -11.02 8.70 10.49
C ASP A 99 -11.57 7.34 10.07
N PHE A 100 -10.85 6.29 10.46
CA PHE A 100 -11.15 4.90 10.12
C PHE A 100 -11.86 4.13 11.25
N HIS A 101 -12.02 4.73 12.44
CA HIS A 101 -12.66 4.08 13.59
C HIS A 101 -14.07 3.55 13.30
N PRO A 102 -14.92 4.24 12.51
CA PRO A 102 -16.26 3.72 12.19
C PRO A 102 -16.25 2.33 11.53
N LEU A 103 -15.18 1.99 10.79
CA LEU A 103 -15.07 0.72 10.06
C LEU A 103 -14.84 -0.49 10.96
N PHE A 104 -14.45 -0.30 12.23
CA PHE A 104 -14.31 -1.42 13.17
C PHE A 104 -15.63 -2.18 13.37
N THR A 105 -16.77 -1.51 13.22
CA THR A 105 -18.09 -2.15 13.29
C THR A 105 -18.33 -3.14 12.15
N GLN A 106 -17.62 -3.00 11.03
CA GLN A 106 -17.71 -3.83 9.82
C GLN A 106 -16.44 -4.67 9.59
N LYS A 107 -15.54 -4.73 10.58
CA LYS A 107 -14.21 -5.34 10.45
C LYS A 107 -14.25 -6.78 9.93
N ASP A 108 -15.13 -7.59 10.51
CA ASP A 108 -15.22 -9.02 10.19
C ASP A 108 -15.73 -9.24 8.76
N GLU A 109 -16.65 -8.39 8.28
CA GLU A 109 -17.11 -8.39 6.89
C GLU A 109 -15.97 -8.00 5.93
N ILE A 110 -15.23 -6.93 6.26
CA ILE A 110 -14.07 -6.49 5.47
C ILE A 110 -13.04 -7.61 5.34
N TYR A 111 -12.75 -8.32 6.44
CA TYR A 111 -11.82 -9.44 6.44
C TYR A 111 -12.37 -10.67 5.70
N GLY A 112 -13.65 -10.99 5.85
CA GLY A 112 -14.30 -12.04 5.07
C GLY A 112 -14.14 -11.79 3.57
N ARG A 113 -14.42 -10.55 3.13
CA ARG A 113 -14.26 -10.13 1.73
C ARG A 113 -12.81 -10.20 1.26
N ALA A 114 -11.86 -9.78 2.08
CA ALA A 114 -10.43 -9.86 1.74
C ALA A 114 -9.94 -11.31 1.59
N TRP A 115 -10.45 -12.22 2.41
CA TRP A 115 -10.21 -13.65 2.30
C TRP A 115 -10.85 -14.22 1.02
N GLU A 116 -12.14 -13.98 0.81
CA GLU A 116 -12.88 -14.48 -0.36
C GLU A 116 -12.22 -14.08 -1.69
N LEU A 117 -11.86 -12.80 -1.83
CA LEU A 117 -11.36 -12.24 -3.08
C LEU A 117 -9.85 -12.49 -3.28
N PHE A 118 -9.06 -12.43 -2.21
CA PHE A 118 -7.60 -12.35 -2.30
C PHE A 118 -6.86 -13.36 -1.41
N GLN A 119 -7.57 -14.20 -0.67
CA GLN A 119 -7.02 -15.19 0.26
C GLN A 119 -6.12 -14.55 1.34
N VAL A 120 -6.42 -13.29 1.70
CA VAL A 120 -5.77 -12.57 2.80
C VAL A 120 -6.39 -13.03 4.11
N ASP A 121 -5.60 -13.72 4.91
CA ASP A 121 -6.03 -14.34 6.16
C ASP A 121 -5.61 -13.49 7.37
N SER A 122 -6.61 -13.03 8.13
CA SER A 122 -6.47 -12.17 9.31
C SER A 122 -6.70 -12.89 10.64
N LEU A 123 -7.07 -14.18 10.66
CA LEU A 123 -7.52 -14.89 11.88
C LEU A 123 -6.49 -14.90 13.02
N HIS A 124 -5.20 -14.85 12.68
CA HIS A 124 -4.11 -14.88 13.64
C HIS A 124 -3.28 -13.60 13.67
N ALA A 125 -3.80 -12.53 13.05
CA ALA A 125 -3.18 -11.23 13.14
C ALA A 125 -3.40 -10.61 14.53
N TYR A 126 -2.44 -9.83 14.99
CA TYR A 126 -2.53 -9.11 16.26
C TYR A 126 -1.66 -7.85 16.21
N GLY A 127 -1.83 -6.97 17.20
CA GLY A 127 -1.10 -5.72 17.33
C GLY A 127 -1.71 -4.62 16.47
N ASP A 128 -0.87 -3.95 15.69
CA ASP A 128 -1.21 -2.85 14.77
C ASP A 128 -1.99 -3.27 13.51
N TYR A 129 -2.29 -4.56 13.35
CA TYR A 129 -2.92 -5.07 12.12
C TYR A 129 -4.32 -4.51 11.88
N ASP A 130 -5.15 -4.46 12.93
CA ASP A 130 -6.55 -4.04 12.79
C ASP A 130 -6.62 -2.55 12.42
N GLU A 131 -5.91 -1.70 13.15
CA GLU A 131 -5.83 -0.26 12.86
C GLU A 131 -5.28 0.02 11.46
N ALA A 132 -4.15 -0.62 11.10
CA ALA A 132 -3.56 -0.47 9.78
C ALA A 132 -4.50 -0.93 8.66
N SER A 133 -5.20 -2.05 8.87
CA SER A 133 -6.14 -2.58 7.89
C SER A 133 -7.35 -1.68 7.70
N MET A 134 -7.95 -1.20 8.81
CA MET A 134 -9.12 -0.32 8.75
C MET A 134 -8.76 1.02 8.13
N PHE A 135 -7.62 1.61 8.50
CA PHE A 135 -7.07 2.78 7.81
C PHE A 135 -6.91 2.52 6.32
N SER A 136 -6.25 1.42 5.96
CA SER A 136 -5.98 1.09 4.56
C SER A 136 -7.27 1.00 3.76
N TYR A 137 -8.26 0.27 4.27
CA TYR A 137 -9.57 0.14 3.64
C TYR A 137 -10.29 1.50 3.52
N ALA A 138 -10.26 2.33 4.57
CA ALA A 138 -10.80 3.69 4.54
C ALA A 138 -10.13 4.55 3.47
N ALA A 139 -8.80 4.49 3.35
CA ALA A 139 -8.05 5.20 2.33
C ALA A 139 -8.42 4.75 0.91
N GLY A 140 -8.69 3.46 0.71
CA GLY A 140 -9.25 2.93 -0.54
C GLY A 140 -10.62 3.52 -0.87
N LYS A 141 -11.54 3.56 0.10
CA LYS A 141 -12.86 4.21 -0.06
C LYS A 141 -12.76 5.70 -0.37
N VAL A 142 -11.85 6.41 0.30
CA VAL A 142 -11.56 7.83 0.02
C VAL A 142 -11.15 8.02 -1.44
N ALA A 143 -10.19 7.23 -1.92
CA ALA A 143 -9.72 7.31 -3.30
C ALA A 143 -10.83 6.94 -4.30
N GLU A 144 -11.64 5.92 -4.03
CA GLU A 144 -12.79 5.54 -4.87
C GLU A 144 -13.79 6.70 -5.02
N ILE A 145 -14.26 7.26 -3.90
CA ILE A 145 -15.30 8.29 -3.90
C ILE A 145 -14.80 9.56 -4.59
N ILE A 146 -13.58 10.00 -4.25
CA ILE A 146 -12.98 11.19 -4.88
C ILE A 146 -12.78 10.95 -6.38
N THR A 147 -12.32 9.76 -6.78
CA THR A 147 -12.12 9.43 -8.19
C THR A 147 -13.43 9.48 -8.96
N LYS A 148 -14.47 8.80 -8.48
CA LYS A 148 -15.79 8.77 -9.13
C LYS A 148 -16.43 10.16 -9.20
N GLN A 149 -16.23 11.00 -8.18
CA GLN A 149 -16.82 12.33 -8.11
C GLN A 149 -16.08 13.38 -8.97
N SER A 150 -14.74 13.35 -8.98
CA SER A 150 -13.93 14.46 -9.53
C SER A 150 -12.98 14.06 -10.66
N PHE A 151 -12.71 12.76 -10.83
CA PHE A 151 -11.63 12.26 -11.69
C PHE A 151 -12.06 11.09 -12.59
N ALA A 152 -13.36 10.94 -12.90
CA ALA A 152 -13.91 9.79 -13.63
C ALA A 152 -13.23 9.52 -15.00
N ASP A 153 -12.77 10.58 -15.69
CA ASP A 153 -12.10 10.48 -17.00
C ASP A 153 -10.58 10.71 -16.94
N LYS A 154 -9.97 10.61 -15.76
CA LYS A 154 -8.55 10.90 -15.53
C LYS A 154 -7.75 9.62 -15.32
N ARG A 155 -6.47 9.67 -15.68
CA ARG A 155 -5.50 8.61 -15.35
C ARG A 155 -5.09 8.76 -13.89
N VAL A 156 -5.83 8.07 -13.02
CA VAL A 156 -5.60 8.07 -11.58
C VAL A 156 -4.68 6.92 -11.19
N ILE A 157 -3.64 7.23 -10.42
CA ILE A 157 -2.76 6.25 -9.77
C ILE A 157 -2.97 6.29 -8.26
N TYR A 158 -3.09 5.12 -7.64
CA TYR A 158 -3.05 4.94 -6.19
C TYR A 158 -1.77 4.19 -5.79
N GLN A 159 -0.86 4.88 -5.12
CA GLN A 159 0.41 4.32 -4.68
C GLN A 159 0.36 4.02 -3.17
N ALA A 160 0.35 2.74 -2.84
CA ALA A 160 0.36 2.25 -1.48
C ALA A 160 1.79 2.00 -0.99
N HIS A 161 2.13 2.58 0.16
CA HIS A 161 3.43 2.38 0.80
C HIS A 161 3.31 1.40 1.98
N GLU A 162 4.06 0.30 1.85
CA GLU A 162 4.12 -0.82 2.79
C GLU A 162 2.78 -1.50 3.11
N TRP A 163 2.84 -2.62 3.82
CA TRP A 163 1.68 -3.50 4.06
C TRP A 163 0.48 -2.79 4.73
N MET A 164 0.71 -1.74 5.51
CA MET A 164 -0.33 -0.96 6.21
C MET A 164 -1.21 -0.16 5.26
N SER A 165 -0.83 -0.05 3.98
CA SER A 165 -1.63 0.59 2.93
C SER A 165 -2.11 -0.43 1.88
N GLY A 166 -1.87 -1.72 2.09
CA GLY A 166 -2.13 -2.77 1.10
C GLY A 166 -3.60 -3.14 0.92
N LEU A 167 -4.40 -3.12 1.98
CA LEU A 167 -5.81 -3.56 1.92
C LEU A 167 -6.69 -2.60 1.10
N GLY A 168 -6.45 -1.29 1.20
CA GLY A 168 -7.12 -0.25 0.41
C GLY A 168 -6.86 -0.37 -1.08
N MET A 169 -5.64 -0.78 -1.44
CA MET A 169 -5.30 -1.09 -2.83
C MET A 169 -6.06 -2.33 -3.33
N LEU A 170 -6.14 -3.40 -2.54
CA LEU A 170 -6.93 -4.59 -2.90
C LEU A 170 -8.42 -4.24 -3.05
N PHE A 171 -8.95 -3.40 -2.15
CA PHE A 171 -10.29 -2.85 -2.28
C PHE A 171 -10.48 -2.12 -3.62
N LEU A 172 -9.58 -1.19 -3.97
CA LEU A 172 -9.67 -0.45 -5.24
C LEU A 172 -9.62 -1.35 -6.47
N GLN A 173 -8.77 -2.38 -6.47
CA GLN A 173 -8.70 -3.34 -7.58
C GLN A 173 -10.05 -3.99 -7.88
N HIS A 174 -10.88 -4.21 -6.85
CA HIS A 174 -12.21 -4.80 -7.00
C HIS A 174 -13.29 -3.75 -7.25
N ASN A 175 -13.31 -2.67 -6.47
CA ASN A 175 -14.41 -1.70 -6.41
C ASN A 175 -14.30 -0.53 -7.39
N CYS A 176 -13.08 -0.23 -7.85
CA CYS A 176 -12.75 0.92 -8.69
C CYS A 176 -11.55 0.59 -9.61
N PRO A 177 -11.67 -0.42 -10.49
CA PRO A 177 -10.56 -0.93 -11.32
C PRO A 177 -10.00 0.09 -12.32
N GLU A 178 -10.71 1.20 -12.55
CA GLU A 178 -10.22 2.37 -13.29
C GLU A 178 -9.01 3.04 -12.62
N VAL A 179 -8.90 2.96 -11.29
CA VAL A 179 -7.74 3.44 -10.52
C VAL A 179 -6.61 2.42 -10.63
N ARG A 180 -5.47 2.85 -11.20
CA ARG A 180 -4.29 2.00 -11.33
C ARG A 180 -3.48 2.03 -10.05
N THR A 181 -3.12 0.87 -9.53
CA THR A 181 -2.47 0.76 -8.22
C THR A 181 -0.99 0.42 -8.34
N ILE A 182 -0.15 1.05 -7.52
CA ILE A 182 1.28 0.76 -7.38
C ILE A 182 1.55 0.39 -5.92
N PHE A 183 2.26 -0.70 -5.69
CA PHE A 183 2.70 -1.08 -4.36
C PHE A 183 4.20 -0.86 -4.19
N THR A 184 4.59 -0.14 -3.14
CA THR A 184 5.99 0.06 -2.76
C THR A 184 6.24 -0.46 -1.35
N THR A 185 7.01 -1.54 -1.24
CA THR A 185 7.54 -2.00 0.06
C THR A 185 8.92 -1.42 0.32
N HIS A 186 9.11 -0.92 1.54
CA HIS A 186 10.39 -0.37 2.00
C HIS A 186 11.27 -1.45 2.63
N ALA A 187 10.66 -2.46 3.27
CA ALA A 187 11.30 -3.70 3.68
C ALA A 187 10.25 -4.81 3.91
N THR A 188 10.63 -6.07 3.75
CA THR A 188 9.71 -7.18 4.02
C THR A 188 9.63 -7.47 5.53
N SER A 189 8.43 -7.72 6.06
CA SER A 189 8.22 -8.09 7.48
C SER A 189 9.01 -9.35 7.87
N ILE A 190 9.15 -10.30 6.94
CA ILE A 190 9.99 -11.49 7.10
C ILE A 190 11.48 -11.12 7.13
N GLY A 191 11.94 -10.25 6.23
CA GLY A 191 13.34 -9.81 6.18
C GLY A 191 13.77 -9.12 7.48
N ARG A 192 12.94 -8.23 8.02
CA ARG A 192 13.17 -7.59 9.33
C ARG A 192 13.25 -8.61 10.47
N SER A 193 12.35 -9.59 10.47
CA SER A 193 12.29 -10.62 11.53
C SER A 193 13.51 -11.54 11.52
N ILE A 194 14.01 -11.91 10.33
CA ILE A 194 15.21 -12.76 10.21
C ILE A 194 16.46 -12.00 10.64
N ALA A 195 16.64 -10.77 10.15
CA ALA A 195 17.83 -9.96 10.44
C ALA A 195 17.99 -9.58 11.92
N GLY A 196 16.89 -9.58 12.69
CA GLY A 196 16.91 -9.35 14.14
C GLY A 196 17.30 -10.58 14.98
N THR A 197 17.50 -11.75 14.36
CA THR A 197 17.87 -12.99 15.07
C THR A 197 19.38 -13.23 14.95
N THR A 198 20.06 -13.62 16.03
CA THR A 198 21.53 -13.83 16.07
C THR A 198 22.08 -14.92 15.14
N ASN A 199 21.22 -15.68 14.46
CA ASN A 199 21.59 -16.70 13.48
C ASN A 199 21.40 -16.21 12.03
N CYS A 200 22.13 -15.15 11.65
CA CYS A 200 22.17 -14.59 10.28
C CYS A 200 22.78 -15.53 9.21
N SER A 201 23.07 -16.79 9.55
CA SER A 201 23.72 -17.76 8.66
C SER A 201 22.76 -18.60 7.82
N MET A 202 21.43 -18.49 8.02
CA MET A 202 20.46 -19.11 7.11
C MET A 202 20.18 -18.19 5.92
N PRO A 203 20.28 -18.68 4.66
CA PRO A 203 19.77 -17.95 3.50
C PRO A 203 18.29 -17.62 3.75
N ILE A 204 17.89 -16.36 3.56
CA ILE A 204 16.50 -15.88 3.69
C ILE A 204 15.53 -16.82 2.95
N LEU A 205 15.96 -17.33 1.78
CA LEU A 205 15.24 -18.34 1.00
C LEU A 205 14.98 -19.65 1.78
N LYS A 206 15.97 -20.14 2.54
CA LYS A 206 15.91 -21.43 3.24
C LYS A 206 15.12 -21.36 4.55
N ALA A 207 15.11 -20.21 5.21
CA ALA A 207 14.23 -19.93 6.35
C ALA A 207 12.75 -19.84 5.92
N ILE A 208 12.47 -19.36 4.71
CA ILE A 208 11.10 -19.20 4.18
C ILE A 208 10.56 -20.51 3.57
N THR A 209 11.41 -21.32 2.93
CA THR A 209 11.02 -22.53 2.18
C THR A 209 10.81 -23.77 3.04
N GLU A 210 11.54 -23.92 4.14
CA GLU A 210 11.25 -24.97 5.09
C GLU A 210 10.18 -24.41 6.07
N THR A 211 9.05 -25.10 6.22
CA THR A 211 8.14 -25.01 7.40
C THR A 211 8.85 -25.18 8.75
N ARG A 212 10.18 -25.27 8.73
CA ARG A 212 11.17 -25.40 9.77
C ARG A 212 11.72 -24.04 10.24
N TRP A 213 10.91 -22.98 10.27
CA TRP A 213 11.03 -22.03 11.38
C TRP A 213 10.71 -22.78 12.68
N ARG A 214 11.73 -23.50 13.21
CA ARG A 214 11.74 -24.19 14.51
C ARG A 214 12.03 -23.18 15.63
N VAL A 215 11.25 -22.12 15.65
CA VAL A 215 11.07 -21.33 16.86
C VAL A 215 9.56 -21.21 17.00
N ASN A 216 9.01 -21.83 18.04
CA ASN A 216 7.65 -21.55 18.52
C ASN A 216 7.63 -20.11 19.02
N SER A 217 7.72 -19.14 18.11
CA SER A 217 7.60 -17.75 18.44
C SER A 217 6.12 -17.37 18.30
N PRO A 218 5.50 -16.80 19.34
CA PRO A 218 4.10 -16.38 19.29
C PRO A 218 3.82 -15.33 18.19
N TRP A 219 4.89 -14.75 17.61
CA TRP A 219 4.83 -13.72 16.57
C TRP A 219 4.69 -14.24 15.14
N LYS A 220 4.97 -15.53 14.90
CA LYS A 220 4.98 -16.15 13.58
C LYS A 220 3.65 -16.01 12.81
N PRO A 221 2.46 -16.21 13.42
CA PRO A 221 1.20 -16.08 12.70
C PRO A 221 0.89 -14.65 12.21
N SER A 222 1.16 -13.62 13.01
CA SER A 222 0.95 -12.22 12.59
C SER A 222 1.92 -11.78 11.51
N ILE A 223 3.18 -12.25 11.53
CA ILE A 223 4.13 -12.00 10.44
C ILE A 223 3.60 -12.61 9.12
N VAL A 224 2.97 -13.78 9.17
CA VAL A 224 2.36 -14.43 8.00
C VAL A 224 1.17 -13.62 7.48
N SER A 225 0.24 -13.18 8.35
CA SER A 225 -0.89 -12.33 7.93
C SER A 225 -0.41 -11.00 7.30
N LYS A 226 0.56 -10.32 7.92
CA LYS A 226 1.18 -9.10 7.35
C LYS A 226 1.85 -9.38 6.01
N SER A 227 2.49 -10.55 5.87
CA SER A 227 3.11 -10.97 4.61
C SER A 227 2.08 -11.30 3.53
N LYS A 228 0.90 -11.84 3.88
CA LYS A 228 -0.18 -12.07 2.92
C LYS A 228 -0.72 -10.73 2.37
N VAL A 229 -0.91 -9.72 3.21
CA VAL A 229 -1.25 -8.34 2.76
C VAL A 229 -0.14 -7.73 1.92
N LEU A 230 1.13 -8.08 2.21
CA LEU A 230 2.29 -7.66 1.41
C LEU A 230 2.32 -8.34 0.03
N ILE A 231 1.94 -9.63 -0.06
CA ILE A 231 2.09 -10.47 -1.26
C ILE A 231 0.85 -10.44 -2.16
N ALA A 232 -0.37 -10.37 -1.62
CA ALA A 232 -1.60 -10.37 -2.41
C ALA A 232 -1.62 -9.28 -3.50
N PRO A 233 -1.11 -8.05 -3.25
CA PRO A 233 -0.91 -7.08 -4.31
C PRO A 233 0.11 -7.52 -5.35
N THR A 234 1.19 -8.17 -4.93
CA THR A 234 2.27 -8.58 -5.85
C THR A 234 1.85 -9.65 -6.86
N VAL A 235 0.83 -10.46 -6.54
CA VAL A 235 0.29 -11.52 -7.42
C VAL A 235 -0.79 -10.97 -8.37
N SER A 236 -1.47 -9.89 -7.98
CA SER A 236 -2.60 -9.28 -8.70
C SER A 236 -2.21 -8.09 -9.59
N LEU A 237 -0.97 -7.60 -9.51
CA LEU A 237 -0.56 -6.34 -10.14
C LEU A 237 0.30 -6.47 -11.42
N PRO A 238 0.17 -5.50 -12.35
CA PRO A 238 1.10 -5.33 -13.47
C PRO A 238 2.41 -4.59 -13.12
N CYS A 239 2.53 -3.94 -11.95
CA CYS A 239 3.75 -3.21 -11.56
C CYS A 239 4.02 -3.27 -10.05
N LEU A 240 5.16 -3.87 -9.68
CA LEU A 240 5.69 -3.92 -8.31
C LEU A 240 7.00 -3.13 -8.25
N THR A 241 7.13 -2.23 -7.28
CA THR A 241 8.36 -1.46 -7.07
C THR A 241 8.90 -1.68 -5.66
N SER A 242 10.23 -1.75 -5.54
CA SER A 242 10.94 -1.91 -4.27
C SER A 242 12.12 -0.94 -4.25
N LEU A 243 12.43 -0.38 -3.08
CA LEU A 243 13.53 0.58 -2.93
C LEU A 243 14.91 0.00 -3.23
N THR A 244 15.08 -1.32 -3.15
CA THR A 244 16.33 -1.99 -3.54
C THR A 244 16.06 -3.29 -4.30
N ALA A 245 16.99 -3.68 -5.19
CA ALA A 245 16.94 -4.96 -5.91
C ALA A 245 16.94 -6.17 -4.96
N ASN A 246 17.55 -6.05 -3.78
CA ASN A 246 17.57 -7.11 -2.76
C ASN A 246 16.18 -7.33 -2.11
N VAL A 247 15.44 -6.25 -1.84
CA VAL A 247 14.06 -6.34 -1.33
C VAL A 247 13.10 -6.82 -2.43
N LEU A 248 13.36 -6.48 -3.69
CA LEU A 248 12.62 -7.01 -4.85
C LEU A 248 12.88 -8.52 -5.02
N ASN A 249 14.12 -8.98 -4.92
CA ASN A 249 14.48 -10.40 -4.97
C ASN A 249 13.90 -11.18 -3.79
N CYS A 250 13.81 -10.59 -2.59
CA CYS A 250 13.13 -11.21 -1.46
C CYS A 250 11.61 -11.37 -1.74
N SER A 251 10.97 -10.33 -2.27
CA SER A 251 9.53 -10.30 -2.55
C SER A 251 9.13 -11.17 -3.76
N THR A 252 9.93 -11.18 -4.82
CA THR A 252 9.72 -11.97 -6.04
C THR A 252 10.04 -13.46 -5.85
N ASN A 253 11.00 -13.81 -4.99
CA ASN A 253 11.21 -15.20 -4.58
C ASN A 253 10.08 -15.71 -3.67
N LEU A 254 9.44 -14.85 -2.87
CA LEU A 254 8.19 -15.23 -2.18
C LEU A 254 7.06 -15.53 -3.19
N LEU A 255 6.92 -14.72 -4.25
CA LEU A 255 5.96 -14.92 -5.34
C LEU A 255 6.12 -16.25 -6.10
N MET A 256 7.36 -16.64 -6.43
CA MET A 256 7.62 -17.90 -7.16
C MET A 256 7.25 -19.16 -6.36
N TRP A 257 7.12 -19.07 -5.04
CA TRP A 257 6.81 -20.20 -4.16
C TRP A 257 5.32 -20.32 -3.78
N PHE A 258 4.50 -19.28 -3.95
CA PHE A 258 3.04 -19.42 -3.89
C PHE A 258 2.46 -19.96 -5.22
N PHE A 259 3.21 -19.90 -6.31
CA PHE A 259 2.80 -20.38 -7.64
C PHE A 259 2.48 -21.90 -7.74
N PRO A 260 3.16 -22.84 -7.05
CA PRO A 260 2.83 -24.27 -7.15
C PRO A 260 1.55 -24.65 -6.37
N MET A 261 1.15 -23.85 -5.37
CA MET A 261 -0.06 -24.10 -4.59
C MET A 261 -1.33 -23.60 -5.31
N VAL A 262 -1.16 -22.67 -6.25
CA VAL A 262 -2.23 -22.10 -7.09
C VAL A 262 -2.51 -22.97 -8.33
N LEU A 263 -1.50 -23.68 -8.85
CA LEU A 263 -1.63 -24.50 -10.06
C LEU A 263 -2.38 -25.83 -9.89
N SER A 264 -2.61 -26.28 -8.65
CA SER A 264 -3.46 -27.46 -8.38
C SER A 264 -4.95 -27.13 -8.20
N LEU A 265 -5.33 -25.85 -8.18
CA LEU A 265 -6.71 -25.43 -7.87
C LEU A 265 -7.33 -24.45 -8.90
N ILE A 266 -6.59 -23.98 -9.90
CA ILE A 266 -7.17 -23.23 -11.03
C ILE A 266 -7.51 -24.18 -12.17
N SER A 267 -8.67 -24.83 -12.05
CA SER A 267 -9.51 -25.20 -13.20
C SER A 267 -10.67 -24.21 -13.27
N CYS A 268 -10.37 -22.91 -13.41
CA CYS A 268 -11.37 -21.87 -13.58
C CYS A 268 -11.24 -21.27 -15.00
N PRO A 269 -12.24 -21.40 -15.91
CA PRO A 269 -12.00 -21.23 -17.35
C PRO A 269 -11.88 -19.78 -17.88
N ARG A 270 -11.80 -18.74 -17.03
CA ARG A 270 -12.07 -17.37 -17.51
C ARG A 270 -10.94 -16.35 -17.51
N VAL A 271 -9.72 -16.69 -17.09
CA VAL A 271 -8.58 -15.78 -17.25
C VAL A 271 -7.32 -16.58 -17.57
N GLN A 272 -7.02 -16.77 -18.86
CA GLN A 272 -5.69 -17.18 -19.30
C GLN A 272 -4.88 -15.92 -19.65
N PRO A 273 -3.82 -15.57 -18.91
CA PRO A 273 -2.89 -14.54 -19.35
C PRO A 273 -2.09 -15.06 -20.54
N SER A 274 -2.07 -14.30 -21.65
CA SER A 274 -1.27 -14.63 -22.83
C SER A 274 0.23 -14.65 -22.47
N ARG A 275 0.97 -15.62 -23.04
CA ARG A 275 2.42 -15.85 -22.86
C ARG A 275 3.32 -14.62 -23.14
N ALA A 276 2.77 -13.53 -23.70
CA ALA A 276 3.52 -12.31 -24.01
C ALA A 276 3.81 -11.41 -22.79
N ASN A 277 3.11 -11.56 -21.66
CA ASN A 277 3.25 -10.66 -20.50
C ASN A 277 4.35 -11.05 -19.49
N VAL A 278 5.08 -12.15 -19.72
CA VAL A 278 6.11 -12.66 -18.77
C VAL A 278 7.52 -12.11 -19.09
N ALA A 279 7.70 -11.36 -20.17
CA ALA A 279 9.02 -10.88 -20.59
C ALA A 279 9.08 -9.35 -20.69
N LYS A 280 9.19 -8.66 -19.55
CA LYS A 280 9.74 -7.28 -19.44
C LYS A 280 10.00 -6.90 -17.98
N LEU A 281 10.97 -7.57 -17.38
CA LEU A 281 11.65 -7.13 -16.16
C LEU A 281 13.15 -7.15 -16.49
N VAL A 282 13.86 -6.08 -16.12
CA VAL A 282 15.30 -5.78 -16.30
C VAL A 282 15.58 -4.70 -17.35
N SER A 283 15.76 -3.45 -16.90
CA SER A 283 17.00 -2.67 -17.05
C SER A 283 16.79 -1.25 -16.50
N VAL A 284 17.52 -0.84 -15.46
CA VAL A 284 18.37 0.38 -15.37
C VAL A 284 19.08 0.32 -14.00
N SER A 285 20.27 -0.28 -13.94
CA SER A 285 21.25 0.08 -12.90
C SER A 285 22.67 -0.09 -13.45
N SER A 286 23.12 0.89 -14.22
CA SER A 286 24.55 1.03 -14.52
C SER A 286 24.85 2.48 -14.85
N LYS A 287 24.87 3.35 -13.83
CA LYS A 287 25.56 4.66 -13.90
C LYS A 287 25.66 5.38 -12.55
N TRP A 288 26.06 4.67 -11.50
CA TRP A 288 26.64 5.30 -10.30
C TRP A 288 27.77 4.44 -9.77
N ARG A 289 28.87 4.39 -10.54
CA ARG A 289 30.21 4.23 -10.00
C ARG A 289 31.02 5.43 -10.47
N LYS A 290 31.51 6.23 -9.53
CA LYS A 290 32.60 7.17 -9.71
C LYS A 290 33.23 7.42 -8.34
N PRO A 291 34.52 7.74 -8.31
CA PRO A 291 35.66 6.97 -8.79
C PRO A 291 36.15 6.00 -7.71
#